data_AF-A0A8H6JEQ7-F1
#
_entry.id   AF-A0A8H6JEQ7-F1
#
_cell.length_a   1.000
_cell.length_b   1.000
_cell.length_c   1.000
_cell.angle_alpha   90.00
_cell.angle_beta   90.00
_cell.angle_gamma   90.00
#
_symmetry.space_group_name_H-M   'P 1'
#
loop_
_entity.id
_entity.type
_entity.pdbx_description
1 polymer ?
#
loop_
_entity_poly.entity_id
_entity_poly.type
_entity_poly.pdbx_seq_one_letter_code
_entity_poly.pdbx_strand_id
1 'polypeptide(L)'
;MAAKGLIRDICRGVGRDNIALRCAVFSLGHLSPNPKNVMFVGMMPIALKFSSASRYDSTRGLPSGSGPELGLTMAILCVQSLIDMKLGAFRRGLASVKQAGEVIAANQTAFCSSGPHRDVMQFWFSINAWYSMQCPPWNVHARVLPAATLKASWGILRSTPEKGHEIAALLCESRRLYARLSLFRLIESGGIASEDLANWPLSFQEIVNAGGPAPEEEYSMSALAALRDGLDGWHNSVGMNDRPVYAKTAELKAQLDSEPPGVRFESLWFQSYDAAMCYDQYAAAHALCSQHSLDVLTGKAARDESYTDEWIHLILQIVPGLRWDYDERNYLGLMWIVGQVVALRCTDPHIIAWIQKKASLLEDITPDWSCVLPKNLFGPLLAMQKDLLAQGQAAMHLFTEDAREVNTARQVLRVGLDLTTRKGFVDLLPENSMVAIANGTT
;
A
#
# COMPACT_ATOMS: atom_id res chain seq x y z
N MET A 1 16.38 -12.01 -0.58
CA MET A 1 17.03 -13.26 -0.08
C MET A 1 16.73 -13.57 1.40
N ALA A 2 16.46 -12.58 2.27
CA ALA A 2 16.22 -12.79 3.71
C ALA A 2 14.96 -13.62 4.05
N ALA A 3 13.78 -13.32 3.50
CA ALA A 3 12.55 -14.10 3.77
C ALA A 3 12.64 -15.58 3.36
N LYS A 4 13.28 -15.86 2.20
CA LYS A 4 13.55 -17.23 1.73
C LYS A 4 14.59 -17.94 2.60
N GLY A 5 15.51 -17.20 3.23
CA GLY A 5 16.46 -17.72 4.22
C GLY A 5 15.78 -18.04 5.54
N LEU A 6 15.05 -17.08 6.10
CA LEU A 6 14.30 -17.22 7.36
C LEU A 6 13.28 -18.35 7.33
N ILE A 7 12.42 -18.40 6.30
CA ILE A 7 11.44 -19.49 6.14
C ILE A 7 12.17 -20.82 5.98
N ARG A 8 13.27 -20.86 5.24
CA ARG A 8 14.08 -22.08 5.06
C ARG A 8 14.72 -22.53 6.37
N ASP A 9 15.21 -21.62 7.19
CA ASP A 9 15.84 -21.93 8.47
C ASP A 9 14.81 -22.43 9.48
N ILE A 10 13.62 -21.82 9.51
CA ILE A 10 12.48 -22.31 10.31
C ILE A 10 12.04 -23.69 9.82
N CYS A 11 11.93 -23.90 8.50
CA CYS A 11 11.61 -25.21 7.90
C CYS A 11 12.66 -26.28 8.18
N ARG A 12 13.94 -25.91 8.34
CA ARG A 12 15.03 -26.86 8.62
C ARG A 12 15.16 -27.16 10.12
N GLY A 13 14.77 -26.22 10.97
CA GLY A 13 14.73 -26.35 12.42
C GLY A 13 13.38 -26.81 12.94
N VAL A 14 12.75 -25.99 13.79
CA VAL A 14 11.52 -26.33 14.51
C VAL A 14 10.30 -26.61 13.64
N GLY A 15 10.30 -26.15 12.39
CA GLY A 15 9.24 -26.39 11.43
C GLY A 15 9.41 -27.66 10.59
N ARG A 16 10.49 -28.43 10.77
CA ARG A 16 10.81 -29.60 9.92
C ARG A 16 9.71 -30.65 9.89
N ASP A 17 9.09 -30.91 11.04
CA ASP A 17 8.06 -31.93 11.17
C ASP A 17 6.64 -31.34 11.23
N ASN A 18 6.51 -30.00 11.13
CA ASN A 18 5.23 -29.33 11.16
C ASN A 18 4.52 -29.40 9.80
N ILE A 19 3.37 -30.06 9.77
CA ILE A 19 2.58 -30.29 8.55
C ILE A 19 2.06 -28.97 8.00
N ALA A 20 1.49 -28.09 8.84
CA ALA A 20 0.99 -26.79 8.42
C ALA A 20 2.02 -25.97 7.65
N LEU A 21 3.25 -25.83 8.18
CA LEU A 21 4.31 -25.05 7.55
C LEU A 21 4.77 -25.69 6.24
N ARG A 22 5.00 -27.02 6.22
CA ARG A 22 5.43 -27.73 5.00
C ARG A 22 4.42 -27.58 3.88
N CYS A 23 3.14 -27.76 4.19
CA CYS A 23 2.05 -27.58 3.24
C CYS A 23 1.98 -26.12 2.74
N ALA A 24 2.17 -25.14 3.62
CA ALA A 24 2.19 -23.72 3.22
C ALA A 24 3.36 -23.42 2.28
N VAL A 25 4.59 -23.79 2.65
CA VAL A 25 5.78 -23.54 1.85
C VAL A 25 5.71 -24.26 0.50
N PHE A 26 5.20 -25.50 0.49
CA PHE A 26 4.99 -26.24 -0.74
C PHE A 26 3.97 -25.53 -1.65
N SER A 27 2.84 -25.07 -1.10
CA SER A 27 1.84 -24.28 -1.84
C SER A 27 2.44 -23.01 -2.44
N LEU A 28 3.18 -22.23 -1.64
CA LEU A 28 3.83 -20.99 -2.08
C LEU A 28 4.85 -21.24 -3.22
N GLY A 29 5.61 -22.34 -3.15
CA GLY A 29 6.54 -22.73 -4.21
C GLY A 29 5.86 -22.98 -5.56
N HIS A 30 4.61 -23.43 -5.55
CA HIS A 30 3.80 -23.67 -6.75
C HIS A 30 3.03 -22.42 -7.24
N LEU A 31 3.05 -21.34 -6.47
CA LEU A 31 2.49 -20.01 -6.81
C LEU A 31 3.57 -18.99 -7.19
N SER A 32 4.84 -19.40 -7.26
CA SER A 32 5.93 -18.50 -7.63
C SER A 32 5.90 -18.26 -9.15
N PRO A 33 5.74 -17.01 -9.62
CA PRO A 33 5.71 -16.70 -11.03
C PRO A 33 7.11 -16.95 -11.59
N ASN A 34 7.28 -17.98 -12.40
CA ASN A 34 8.31 -17.93 -13.42
C ASN A 34 7.61 -17.38 -14.67
N PRO A 35 7.87 -16.13 -15.10
CA PRO A 35 7.21 -15.50 -16.24
C PRO A 35 7.44 -16.27 -17.57
N LYS A 36 8.33 -17.27 -17.58
CA LYS A 36 8.60 -18.15 -18.71
C LYS A 36 7.92 -19.53 -18.63
N ASN A 37 7.19 -19.85 -17.57
CA ASN A 37 6.58 -21.19 -17.39
C ASN A 37 5.10 -21.22 -17.75
N VAL A 38 4.81 -21.71 -18.96
CA VAL A 38 3.48 -22.08 -19.46
C VAL A 38 2.81 -23.19 -18.60
N MET A 39 3.56 -23.84 -17.69
CA MET A 39 3.02 -24.85 -16.76
C MET A 39 2.17 -24.29 -15.58
N PHE A 40 2.02 -22.97 -15.46
CA PHE A 40 1.37 -22.34 -14.30
C PHE A 40 -0.08 -22.79 -14.07
N VAL A 41 -0.83 -23.10 -15.14
CA VAL A 41 -2.24 -23.52 -15.06
C VAL A 41 -2.40 -24.90 -14.40
N GLY A 42 -1.43 -25.82 -14.58
CA GLY A 42 -1.48 -27.16 -14.00
C GLY A 42 -1.08 -27.23 -12.52
N MET A 43 -0.41 -26.19 -12.00
CA MET A 43 0.12 -26.15 -10.64
C MET A 43 -0.84 -25.51 -9.63
N MET A 44 -1.83 -24.73 -10.11
CA MET A 44 -2.83 -24.07 -9.26
C MET A 44 -3.65 -25.06 -8.41
N PRO A 45 -4.17 -26.19 -8.93
CA PRO A 45 -4.89 -27.17 -8.11
C PRO A 45 -4.01 -27.77 -6.99
N ILE A 46 -2.72 -27.97 -7.28
CA ILE A 46 -1.74 -28.47 -6.30
C ILE A 46 -1.51 -27.41 -5.22
N ALA A 47 -1.26 -26.16 -5.61
CA ALA A 47 -1.10 -25.05 -4.68
C ALA A 47 -2.33 -24.89 -3.76
N LEU A 48 -3.55 -24.95 -4.31
CA LEU A 48 -4.79 -24.88 -3.55
C LEU A 48 -4.95 -26.07 -2.59
N LYS A 49 -4.65 -27.30 -3.04
CA LYS A 49 -4.71 -28.50 -2.18
C LYS A 49 -3.81 -28.36 -0.95
N PHE A 50 -2.56 -27.94 -1.16
CA PHE A 50 -1.60 -27.77 -0.06
C PHE A 50 -1.89 -26.54 0.81
N SER A 51 -2.43 -25.46 0.24
CA SER A 51 -2.94 -24.31 1.01
C SER A 51 -4.07 -24.74 1.96
N SER A 52 -5.05 -25.49 1.45
CA SER A 52 -6.15 -26.04 2.25
C SER A 52 -5.66 -27.00 3.33
N ALA A 53 -4.70 -27.88 3.03
CA ALA A 53 -4.11 -28.78 4.02
C ALA A 53 -3.39 -28.03 5.15
N SER A 54 -2.64 -26.98 4.82
CA SER A 54 -1.97 -26.13 5.82
C SER A 54 -2.97 -25.48 6.77
N ARG A 55 -4.07 -24.96 6.24
CA ARG A 55 -5.14 -24.34 7.04
C ARG A 55 -5.87 -25.35 7.89
N TYR A 56 -6.23 -26.50 7.34
CA TYR A 56 -6.90 -27.56 8.08
C TYR A 56 -6.07 -27.99 9.31
N ASP A 57 -4.76 -28.11 9.15
CA ASP A 57 -3.86 -28.39 10.27
C ASP A 57 -3.84 -27.22 11.28
N SER A 58 -3.79 -25.97 10.79
CA SER A 58 -3.83 -24.77 11.65
C SER A 58 -5.12 -24.65 12.47
N THR A 59 -6.27 -25.08 11.93
CA THR A 59 -7.55 -25.08 12.66
C THR A 59 -7.60 -26.11 13.79
N ARG A 60 -6.72 -27.11 13.79
CA ARG A 60 -6.57 -28.08 14.88
C ARG A 60 -5.73 -27.53 16.03
N GLY A 61 -5.13 -26.36 15.84
CA GLY A 61 -4.32 -25.66 16.83
C GLY A 61 -3.01 -25.18 16.20
N LEU A 62 -2.73 -23.90 16.34
CA LEU A 62 -1.39 -23.38 16.04
C LEU A 62 -0.44 -23.71 17.19
N PRO A 63 0.85 -23.95 16.90
CA PRO A 63 1.87 -24.10 17.92
C PRO A 63 1.81 -22.94 18.92
N SER A 64 1.56 -23.24 20.18
CA SER A 64 1.44 -22.26 21.25
C SER A 64 2.31 -22.72 22.41
N GLY A 65 3.23 -21.86 22.88
CA GLY A 65 4.19 -22.25 23.90
C GLY A 65 5.47 -21.42 23.86
N SER A 66 6.61 -22.12 23.90
CA SER A 66 7.96 -21.57 23.96
C SER A 66 8.30 -20.65 22.77
N GLY A 67 9.38 -19.87 22.88
CA GLY A 67 9.85 -18.98 21.81
C GLY A 67 9.85 -19.60 20.42
N PRO A 68 10.49 -20.77 20.20
CA PRO A 68 10.54 -21.40 18.88
C PRO A 68 9.17 -21.76 18.29
N GLU A 69 8.17 -22.10 19.13
CA GLU A 69 6.80 -22.38 18.70
C GLU A 69 6.08 -21.10 18.26
N LEU A 70 6.35 -19.97 18.92
CA LEU A 70 5.85 -18.66 18.48
C LEU A 70 6.42 -18.27 17.11
N GLY A 71 7.72 -18.50 16.90
CA GLY A 71 8.38 -18.28 15.60
C GLY A 71 7.78 -19.15 14.49
N LEU A 72 7.48 -20.41 14.79
CA LEU A 72 6.82 -21.34 13.86
C LEU A 72 5.39 -20.88 13.51
N THR A 73 4.59 -20.50 14.50
CA THR A 73 3.23 -19.98 14.28
C THR A 73 3.23 -18.74 13.40
N MET A 74 4.12 -17.79 13.68
CA MET A 74 4.25 -16.60 12.85
C MET A 74 4.68 -16.93 11.42
N ALA A 75 5.61 -17.87 11.23
CA ALA A 75 6.02 -18.31 9.89
C ALA A 75 4.84 -18.93 9.11
N ILE A 76 4.04 -19.78 9.76
CA ILE A 76 2.83 -20.37 9.14
C ILE A 76 1.89 -19.27 8.67
N LEU A 77 1.55 -18.33 9.56
CA LEU A 77 0.62 -17.24 9.27
C LEU A 77 1.13 -16.30 8.17
N CYS A 78 2.42 -15.96 8.18
CA CYS A 78 3.04 -15.15 7.13
C CYS A 78 3.01 -15.86 5.77
N VAL A 79 3.38 -17.14 5.71
CA VAL A 79 3.36 -17.90 4.44
C VAL A 79 1.93 -18.08 3.93
N GLN A 80 0.96 -18.36 4.80
CA GLN A 80 -0.46 -18.42 4.43
C GLN A 80 -0.96 -17.08 3.88
N SER A 81 -0.56 -15.97 4.49
CA SER A 81 -0.91 -14.62 4.02
C SER A 81 -0.33 -14.37 2.62
N LEU A 82 0.92 -14.73 2.36
CA LEU A 82 1.53 -14.61 1.02
C LEU A 82 0.82 -15.45 -0.04
N ILE A 83 0.40 -16.67 0.31
CA ILE A 83 -0.40 -17.52 -0.57
C ILE A 83 -1.71 -16.82 -0.91
N ASP A 84 -2.41 -16.28 0.09
CA ASP A 84 -3.68 -15.58 -0.13
C ASP A 84 -3.51 -14.29 -0.94
N MET A 85 -2.43 -13.54 -0.76
CA MET A 85 -2.08 -12.40 -1.62
C MET A 85 -1.96 -12.85 -3.09
N LYS A 86 -1.22 -13.93 -3.35
CA LYS A 86 -1.00 -14.45 -4.71
C LYS A 86 -2.25 -15.08 -5.34
N LEU A 87 -3.17 -15.59 -4.52
CA LEU A 87 -4.44 -16.15 -4.96
C LEU A 87 -5.55 -15.10 -5.09
N GLY A 88 -5.31 -13.84 -4.71
CA GLY A 88 -6.32 -12.79 -4.68
C GLY A 88 -7.41 -13.00 -3.63
N ALA A 89 -7.10 -13.73 -2.54
CA ALA A 89 -8.04 -14.08 -1.48
C ALA A 89 -7.86 -13.17 -0.27
N PHE A 90 -8.23 -11.90 -0.45
CA PHE A 90 -7.91 -10.81 0.45
C PHE A 90 -8.39 -11.06 1.90
N ARG A 91 -9.66 -11.41 2.10
CA ARG A 91 -10.23 -11.59 3.45
C ARG A 91 -9.53 -12.69 4.24
N ARG A 92 -9.13 -13.78 3.57
CA ARG A 92 -8.46 -14.92 4.22
C ARG A 92 -7.05 -14.56 4.70
N GLY A 93 -6.28 -13.89 3.85
CA GLY A 93 -4.96 -13.44 4.26
C GLY A 93 -5.04 -12.35 5.32
N LEU A 94 -6.01 -11.42 5.23
CA LEU A 94 -6.26 -10.42 6.27
C LEU A 94 -6.49 -11.06 7.65
N ALA A 95 -7.28 -12.13 7.72
CA ALA A 95 -7.49 -12.86 8.97
C ALA A 95 -6.18 -13.45 9.53
N SER A 96 -5.35 -14.04 8.65
CA SER A 96 -4.05 -14.63 9.04
C SER A 96 -3.09 -13.56 9.58
N VAL A 97 -3.03 -12.38 8.95
CA VAL A 97 -2.17 -11.29 9.41
C VAL A 97 -2.67 -10.69 10.72
N LYS A 98 -3.99 -10.56 10.92
CA LYS A 98 -4.57 -10.12 12.21
C LYS A 98 -4.22 -11.09 13.34
N GLN A 99 -4.39 -12.39 13.11
CA GLN A 99 -4.01 -13.42 14.06
C GLN A 99 -2.52 -13.35 14.42
N ALA A 100 -1.66 -13.10 13.44
CA ALA A 100 -0.23 -12.89 13.67
C ALA A 100 0.04 -11.63 14.52
N GLY A 101 -0.73 -10.55 14.31
CA GLY A 101 -0.68 -9.35 15.14
C GLY A 101 -1.08 -9.60 16.59
N GLU A 102 -2.09 -10.44 16.83
CA GLU A 102 -2.50 -10.87 18.18
C GLU A 102 -1.39 -11.69 18.88
N VAL A 103 -0.73 -12.60 18.15
CA VAL A 103 0.41 -13.38 18.66
C VAL A 103 1.56 -12.46 19.07
N ILE A 104 1.90 -11.45 18.27
CA ILE A 104 2.93 -10.45 18.60
C ILE A 104 2.51 -9.65 19.84
N ALA A 105 1.27 -9.16 19.87
CA ALA A 105 0.77 -8.35 20.98
C ALA A 105 0.78 -9.10 22.31
N ALA A 106 0.44 -10.40 22.30
CA ALA A 106 0.47 -11.24 23.49
C ALA A 106 1.90 -11.61 23.95
N ASN A 107 2.90 -11.53 23.07
CA ASN A 107 4.25 -12.04 23.34
C ASN A 107 5.37 -11.03 23.04
N GLN A 108 5.10 -9.72 23.18
CA GLN A 108 6.04 -8.65 22.78
C GLN A 108 7.47 -8.84 23.30
N THR A 109 7.62 -9.21 24.59
CA THR A 109 8.93 -9.43 25.22
C THR A 109 9.71 -10.56 24.55
N ALA A 110 9.04 -11.63 24.11
CA ALA A 110 9.68 -12.74 23.42
C ALA A 110 10.16 -12.32 22.02
N PHE A 111 9.37 -11.51 21.30
CA PHE A 111 9.75 -10.98 19.99
C PHE A 111 10.88 -9.95 20.05
N CYS A 112 10.99 -9.20 21.16
CA CYS A 112 12.07 -8.25 21.36
C CYS A 112 13.40 -8.90 21.76
N SER A 113 13.40 -10.11 22.33
CA SER A 113 14.58 -10.69 23.01
C SER A 113 15.42 -11.65 22.17
N SER A 114 14.90 -12.18 21.05
CA SER A 114 15.64 -13.15 20.21
C SER A 114 15.77 -12.68 18.75
N GLY A 115 16.91 -12.97 18.12
CA GLY A 115 17.15 -12.67 16.69
C GLY A 115 16.10 -13.28 15.75
N PRO A 116 15.87 -14.62 15.80
CA PRO A 116 14.89 -15.26 14.93
C PRO A 116 13.48 -14.70 15.06
N HIS A 117 13.05 -14.32 16.28
CA HIS A 117 11.73 -13.71 16.45
C HIS A 117 11.66 -12.31 15.84
N ARG A 118 12.73 -11.51 15.97
CA ARG A 118 12.82 -10.20 15.31
C ARG A 118 12.73 -10.34 13.79
N ASP A 119 13.41 -11.33 13.21
CA ASP A 119 13.40 -11.54 11.75
C ASP A 119 12.01 -11.94 11.24
N VAL A 120 11.30 -12.81 11.96
CA VAL A 120 9.91 -13.17 11.59
C VAL A 120 8.96 -12.00 11.76
N MET A 121 9.14 -11.21 12.81
CA MET A 121 8.36 -10.00 13.03
C MET A 121 8.58 -8.96 11.91
N GLN A 122 9.83 -8.77 11.47
CA GLN A 122 10.15 -7.90 10.32
C GLN A 122 9.48 -8.39 9.03
N PHE A 123 9.53 -9.70 8.78
CA PHE A 123 8.87 -10.28 7.62
C PHE A 123 7.34 -10.10 7.67
N TRP A 124 6.74 -10.32 8.84
CA TRP A 124 5.33 -10.04 9.07
C TRP A 124 4.98 -8.57 8.81
N PHE A 125 5.84 -7.63 9.20
CA PHE A 125 5.60 -6.20 8.99
C PHE A 125 5.38 -5.83 7.53
N SER A 126 6.17 -6.39 6.60
CA SER A 126 5.99 -6.10 5.17
C SER A 126 4.64 -6.61 4.64
N ILE A 127 4.24 -7.80 5.06
CA ILE A 127 2.94 -8.39 4.71
C ILE A 127 1.81 -7.56 5.32
N ASN A 128 1.99 -7.16 6.59
CA ASN A 128 1.02 -6.35 7.30
C ASN A 128 0.86 -4.96 6.68
N ALA A 129 1.96 -4.30 6.33
CA ALA A 129 1.94 -3.02 5.65
C ALA A 129 1.17 -3.14 4.33
N TRP A 130 1.41 -4.21 3.55
CA TRP A 130 0.61 -4.49 2.36
C TRP A 130 -0.89 -4.55 2.68
N TYR A 131 -1.34 -5.42 3.59
CA TYR A 131 -2.76 -5.55 3.93
C TYR A 131 -3.36 -4.27 4.52
N SER A 132 -2.62 -3.53 5.34
CA SER A 132 -3.08 -2.28 5.94
C SER A 132 -3.24 -1.16 4.89
N MET A 133 -2.37 -1.12 3.90
CA MET A 133 -2.44 -0.20 2.77
C MET A 133 -3.57 -0.53 1.80
N GLN A 134 -3.99 -1.79 1.79
CA GLN A 134 -5.25 -2.18 1.20
C GLN A 134 -6.36 -1.63 2.09
N CYS A 135 -6.51 -2.08 3.34
CA CYS A 135 -7.66 -1.84 4.22
C CYS A 135 -8.18 -0.39 4.27
N PRO A 136 -9.50 -0.19 4.46
CA PRO A 136 -10.05 1.13 4.70
C PRO A 136 -9.34 1.82 5.88
N PRO A 137 -8.68 2.97 5.69
CA PRO A 137 -7.73 3.55 6.65
C PRO A 137 -8.35 4.03 7.98
N TRP A 138 -9.67 4.14 8.05
CA TRP A 138 -10.42 4.60 9.23
C TRP A 138 -11.02 3.43 10.04
N ASN A 139 -11.03 2.19 9.51
CA ASN A 139 -11.64 1.06 10.19
C ASN A 139 -10.64 0.46 11.21
N VAL A 140 -10.87 0.72 12.50
CA VAL A 140 -10.07 0.19 13.61
C VAL A 140 -10.08 -1.35 13.63
N HIS A 141 -11.16 -1.99 13.20
CA HIS A 141 -11.23 -3.45 13.08
C HIS A 141 -10.48 -3.97 11.85
N ALA A 142 -10.38 -3.19 10.78
CA ALA A 142 -9.53 -3.52 9.62
C ALA A 142 -8.05 -3.18 9.86
N ARG A 143 -7.74 -2.47 10.95
CA ARG A 143 -6.37 -2.12 11.34
C ARG A 143 -5.61 -3.39 11.68
N VAL A 144 -4.75 -3.80 10.76
CA VAL A 144 -3.90 -4.97 10.95
C VAL A 144 -2.73 -4.68 11.89
N LEU A 145 -2.38 -3.40 12.06
CA LEU A 145 -1.32 -2.95 12.96
C LEU A 145 -1.83 -1.94 13.99
N PRO A 146 -2.29 -2.38 15.19
CA PRO A 146 -2.72 -1.47 16.26
C PRO A 146 -1.62 -0.48 16.68
N ALA A 147 -1.99 0.72 17.14
CA ALA A 147 -1.03 1.76 17.52
C ALA A 147 -0.09 1.29 18.63
N ALA A 148 -0.62 0.52 19.59
CA ALA A 148 0.17 -0.06 20.67
C ALA A 148 1.23 -1.04 20.13
N THR A 149 0.84 -1.93 19.22
CA THR A 149 1.76 -2.87 18.57
C THR A 149 2.82 -2.12 17.77
N LEU A 150 2.43 -1.14 16.94
CA LEU A 150 3.39 -0.34 16.19
C LEU A 150 4.37 0.40 17.09
N LYS A 151 3.87 1.07 18.14
CA LYS A 151 4.69 1.81 19.10
C LYS A 151 5.73 0.91 19.77
N ALA A 152 5.34 -0.31 20.16
CA ALA A 152 6.23 -1.30 20.76
C ALA A 152 7.26 -1.86 19.76
N SER A 153 6.97 -1.77 18.46
CA SER A 153 7.76 -2.40 17.40
C SER A 153 8.80 -1.49 16.77
N TRP A 154 8.73 -0.18 16.99
CA TRP A 154 9.68 0.79 16.40
C TRP A 154 11.13 0.49 16.75
N GLY A 155 11.41 0.04 17.98
CA GLY A 155 12.76 -0.33 18.39
C GLY A 155 13.32 -1.49 17.56
N ILE A 156 12.47 -2.48 17.24
CA ILE A 156 12.84 -3.61 16.40
C ILE A 156 13.08 -3.13 14.98
N LEU A 157 12.13 -2.40 14.39
CA LEU A 157 12.20 -1.87 13.01
C LEU A 157 13.45 -0.99 12.78
N ARG A 158 13.82 -0.16 13.75
CA ARG A 158 14.98 0.74 13.64
C ARG A 158 16.32 0.02 13.80
N SER A 159 16.34 -1.06 14.58
CA SER A 159 17.54 -1.84 14.86
C SER A 159 17.98 -2.71 13.66
N THR A 160 17.15 -2.82 12.62
CA THR A 160 17.44 -3.66 11.47
C THR A 160 18.41 -2.98 10.49
N PRO A 161 19.23 -3.78 9.80
CA PRO A 161 19.94 -3.30 8.61
C PRO A 161 18.98 -3.11 7.42
N GLU A 162 17.89 -3.88 7.33
CA GLU A 162 16.89 -3.76 6.25
C GLU A 162 15.92 -2.62 6.54
N LYS A 163 16.22 -1.44 5.97
CA LYS A 163 15.47 -0.19 6.16
C LYS A 163 14.08 -0.17 5.50
N GLY A 164 13.78 -1.13 4.64
CA GLY A 164 12.49 -1.26 3.95
C GLY A 164 11.30 -1.48 4.89
N HIS A 165 11.48 -2.20 6.00
CA HIS A 165 10.39 -2.48 6.93
C HIS A 165 9.94 -1.22 7.71
N GLU A 166 10.90 -0.39 8.11
CA GLU A 166 10.62 0.86 8.80
C GLU A 166 9.83 1.83 7.90
N ILE A 167 10.27 2.00 6.65
CA ILE A 167 9.62 2.93 5.73
C ILE A 167 8.23 2.45 5.30
N ALA A 168 8.01 1.14 5.14
CA ALA A 168 6.69 0.59 4.89
C ALA A 168 5.72 0.87 6.05
N ALA A 169 6.19 0.80 7.30
CA ALA A 169 5.39 1.11 8.48
C ALA A 169 5.06 2.62 8.56
N LEU A 170 6.03 3.50 8.28
CA LEU A 170 5.83 4.94 8.21
C LEU A 170 4.83 5.34 7.11
N LEU A 171 4.96 4.75 5.92
CA LEU A 171 4.01 4.95 4.80
C LEU A 171 2.59 4.52 5.19
N CYS A 172 2.46 3.37 5.87
CA CYS A 172 1.17 2.86 6.33
C CYS A 172 0.45 3.83 7.28
N GLU A 173 1.15 4.35 8.29
CA GLU A 173 0.56 5.34 9.19
C GLU A 173 0.30 6.68 8.50
N SER A 174 1.17 7.09 7.57
CA SER A 174 0.98 8.31 6.77
C SER A 174 -0.31 8.25 5.95
N ARG A 175 -0.53 7.13 5.23
CA ARG A 175 -1.78 6.90 4.48
C ARG A 175 -2.99 6.93 5.41
N ARG A 176 -2.88 6.27 6.56
CA ARG A 176 -3.97 6.16 7.54
C ARG A 176 -4.41 7.53 8.02
N LEU A 177 -3.46 8.35 8.48
CA LEU A 177 -3.74 9.70 8.98
C LEU A 177 -4.21 10.62 7.87
N TYR A 178 -3.57 10.58 6.69
CA TYR A 178 -3.96 11.38 5.54
C TYR A 178 -5.41 11.12 5.16
N ALA A 179 -5.78 9.87 4.89
CA ALA A 179 -7.14 9.54 4.44
C ALA A 179 -8.21 9.87 5.50
N ARG A 180 -7.88 9.67 6.79
CA ARG A 180 -8.77 10.07 7.90
C ARG A 180 -8.99 11.59 7.91
N LEU A 181 -7.91 12.37 7.86
CA LEU A 181 -7.97 13.83 7.85
C LEU A 181 -8.66 14.37 6.59
N SER A 182 -8.37 13.80 5.42
CA SER A 182 -9.02 14.17 4.17
C SER A 182 -10.53 13.94 4.25
N LEU A 183 -10.96 12.76 4.70
CA LEU A 183 -12.38 12.44 4.84
C LEU A 183 -13.07 13.38 5.83
N PHE A 184 -12.46 13.58 7.00
CA PHE A 184 -12.97 14.49 8.02
C PHE A 184 -13.19 15.89 7.46
N ARG A 185 -12.15 16.48 6.86
CA ARG A 185 -12.24 17.82 6.31
C ARG A 185 -13.21 17.92 5.14
N LEU A 186 -13.25 16.93 4.24
CA LEU A 186 -14.19 16.95 3.11
C LEU A 186 -15.66 16.89 3.57
N ILE A 187 -15.95 16.19 4.67
CA ILE A 187 -17.28 16.17 5.29
C ILE A 187 -17.60 17.54 5.89
N GLU A 188 -16.67 18.11 6.66
CA GLU A 188 -16.86 19.43 7.29
C GLU A 188 -16.95 20.57 6.27
N SER A 189 -15.99 20.66 5.35
CA SER A 189 -15.89 21.70 4.33
C SER A 189 -17.00 21.60 3.29
N GLY A 190 -17.46 20.37 3.02
CA GLY A 190 -18.46 20.10 2.00
C GLY A 190 -19.88 20.51 2.40
N GLY A 191 -20.13 20.78 3.69
CA GLY A 191 -21.49 20.93 4.20
C GLY A 191 -22.36 19.72 3.86
N ILE A 192 -21.75 18.54 3.71
CA ILE A 192 -22.43 17.29 3.40
C ILE A 192 -23.40 17.07 4.55
N ALA A 193 -24.70 17.18 4.27
CA ALA A 193 -25.70 17.16 5.32
C ALA A 193 -25.68 15.78 5.98
N SER A 194 -26.01 15.70 7.28
CA SER A 194 -26.17 14.41 7.95
C SER A 194 -27.20 13.51 7.26
N GLU A 195 -28.13 14.09 6.49
CA GLU A 195 -29.10 13.37 5.66
C GLU A 195 -28.45 12.73 4.42
N ASP A 196 -27.41 13.36 3.83
CA ASP A 196 -26.66 12.78 2.72
C ASP A 196 -25.84 11.56 3.17
N LEU A 197 -25.34 11.58 4.41
CA LEU A 197 -24.67 10.44 5.04
C LEU A 197 -25.60 9.23 5.19
N ALA A 198 -26.90 9.45 5.43
CA ALA A 198 -27.88 8.37 5.55
C ALA A 198 -28.10 7.58 4.23
N ASN A 199 -27.72 8.17 3.09
CA ASN A 199 -27.76 7.51 1.78
C ASN A 199 -26.47 6.75 1.45
N TRP A 200 -25.42 6.85 2.27
CA TRP A 200 -24.18 6.11 2.03
C TRP A 200 -24.42 4.61 2.22
N PRO A 201 -23.70 3.72 1.51
CA PRO A 201 -23.75 2.31 1.84
C PRO A 201 -23.41 2.10 3.32
N LEU A 202 -24.11 1.17 3.99
CA LEU A 202 -23.94 0.90 5.42
C LEU A 202 -22.47 0.67 5.81
N SER A 203 -21.73 -0.02 4.94
CA SER A 203 -20.29 -0.24 5.10
C SER A 203 -19.51 1.08 5.25
N PHE A 204 -19.89 2.16 4.56
CA PHE A 204 -19.28 3.48 4.65
C PHE A 204 -19.88 4.39 5.75
N GLN A 205 -21.12 4.15 6.18
CA GLN A 205 -21.71 4.88 7.32
C GLN A 205 -21.06 4.49 8.64
N GLU A 206 -20.88 3.20 8.88
CA GLU A 206 -20.15 2.68 10.05
C GLU A 206 -18.74 3.25 10.14
N ILE A 207 -18.13 3.46 8.97
CA ILE A 207 -16.80 4.06 8.77
C ILE A 207 -16.74 5.52 9.22
N VAL A 208 -17.75 6.35 8.89
CA VAL A 208 -17.83 7.76 9.31
C VAL A 208 -18.20 7.86 10.78
N ASN A 209 -19.16 7.05 11.22
CA ASN A 209 -19.69 7.08 12.59
C ASN A 209 -18.69 6.57 13.64
N ALA A 210 -17.72 5.73 13.25
CA ALA A 210 -16.65 5.26 14.14
C ALA A 210 -15.54 6.30 14.41
N GLY A 211 -15.50 7.42 13.67
CA GLY A 211 -14.54 8.53 13.87
C GLY A 211 -15.25 9.82 14.30
N GLY A 212 -15.34 10.06 15.61
CA GLY A 212 -16.01 11.26 16.16
C GLY A 212 -15.25 12.59 15.91
N PRO A 213 -15.92 13.76 15.92
CA PRO A 213 -15.59 14.82 14.96
C PRO A 213 -14.90 16.11 15.47
N ALA A 214 -14.12 16.16 16.56
CA ALA A 214 -13.45 17.46 16.91
C ALA A 214 -12.08 17.40 17.61
N PRO A 215 -11.82 16.52 18.59
CA PRO A 215 -10.48 16.40 19.21
C PRO A 215 -9.44 15.75 18.27
N GLU A 216 -9.86 15.30 17.09
CA GLU A 216 -9.08 14.41 16.22
C GLU A 216 -8.24 15.14 15.18
N GLU A 217 -8.61 16.34 14.73
CA GLU A 217 -7.83 17.05 13.70
C GLU A 217 -6.49 17.51 14.26
N GLU A 218 -6.49 18.23 15.39
CA GLU A 218 -5.26 18.72 16.03
C GLU A 218 -4.31 17.56 16.38
N TYR A 219 -4.85 16.50 16.98
CA TYR A 219 -4.09 15.28 17.27
C TYR A 219 -3.52 14.65 15.98
N SER A 220 -4.32 14.53 14.92
CA SER A 220 -3.87 13.90 13.66
C SER A 220 -2.85 14.77 12.92
N MET A 221 -2.97 16.10 12.98
CA MET A 221 -1.99 17.04 12.44
C MET A 221 -0.67 16.97 13.20
N SER A 222 -0.72 16.91 14.54
CA SER A 222 0.47 16.69 15.37
C SER A 222 1.11 15.33 15.08
N ALA A 223 0.30 14.28 14.88
CA ALA A 223 0.79 12.97 14.50
C ALA A 223 1.42 12.94 13.09
N LEU A 224 0.88 13.70 12.12
CA LEU A 224 1.51 13.87 10.81
C LEU A 224 2.86 14.58 10.91
N ALA A 225 2.97 15.62 11.76
CA ALA A 225 4.25 16.28 12.00
C ALA A 225 5.27 15.30 12.60
N ALA A 226 4.87 14.50 13.60
CA ALA A 226 5.75 13.48 14.19
C ALA A 226 6.15 12.38 13.18
N LEU A 227 5.29 12.05 12.21
CA LEU A 227 5.65 11.14 11.12
C LEU A 227 6.68 11.75 10.18
N ARG A 228 6.60 13.05 9.88
CA ARG A 228 7.64 13.75 9.09
C ARG A 228 9.00 13.69 9.78
N ASP A 229 9.05 13.95 11.08
CA ASP A 229 10.30 13.81 11.85
C ASP A 229 10.83 12.37 11.80
N GLY A 230 9.94 11.38 11.83
CA GLY A 230 10.27 9.97 11.67
C GLY A 230 10.83 9.63 10.28
N LEU A 231 10.26 10.22 9.23
CA LEU A 231 10.73 10.06 7.85
C LEU A 231 12.11 10.71 7.65
N ASP A 232 12.31 11.92 8.18
CA ASP A 232 13.62 12.59 8.15
C ASP A 232 14.67 11.78 8.93
N GLY A 233 14.28 11.23 10.09
CA GLY A 233 15.10 10.29 10.85
C GLY A 233 15.47 9.03 10.06
N TRP A 234 14.51 8.46 9.32
CA TRP A 234 14.76 7.33 8.44
C TRP A 234 15.76 7.69 7.34
N HIS A 235 15.55 8.79 6.60
CA HIS A 235 16.44 9.27 5.54
C HIS A 235 17.88 9.46 6.05
N ASN A 236 18.02 10.09 7.21
CA ASN A 236 19.32 10.32 7.84
C ASN A 236 20.05 9.02 8.22
N SER A 237 19.31 7.94 8.49
CA SER A 237 19.86 6.62 8.80
C SER A 237 20.27 5.80 7.57
N VAL A 238 19.81 6.17 6.37
CA VAL A 238 20.13 5.45 5.13
C VAL A 238 21.58 5.73 4.71
N GLY A 239 22.34 4.67 4.45
CA GLY A 239 23.73 4.75 4.00
C GLY A 239 23.86 5.43 2.63
N MET A 240 24.97 6.12 2.38
CA MET A 240 25.17 6.92 1.17
C MET A 240 24.97 6.15 -0.15
N ASN A 241 25.31 4.86 -0.19
CA ASN A 241 25.19 4.05 -1.41
C ASN A 241 23.73 3.73 -1.77
N ASP A 242 22.83 3.73 -0.79
CA ASP A 242 21.40 3.46 -1.01
C ASP A 242 20.61 4.75 -1.31
N ARG A 243 21.27 5.92 -1.33
CA ARG A 243 20.66 7.21 -1.64
C ARG A 243 20.57 7.45 -3.16
N PRO A 244 19.60 8.25 -3.64
CA PRO A 244 19.47 8.58 -5.05
C PRO A 244 20.69 9.35 -5.57
N VAL A 245 21.09 9.05 -6.80
CA VAL A 245 22.13 9.77 -7.54
C VAL A 245 21.55 10.27 -8.86
N TYR A 246 21.82 11.52 -9.22
CA TYR A 246 21.45 12.04 -10.53
C TYR A 246 22.22 11.33 -11.64
N ALA A 247 21.50 10.62 -12.51
CA ALA A 247 22.08 10.09 -13.73
C ALA A 247 21.94 11.11 -14.86
N LYS A 248 23.05 11.47 -15.51
CA LYS A 248 23.03 12.27 -16.73
C LYS A 248 23.57 11.43 -17.88
N THR A 249 22.69 11.04 -18.80
CA THR A 249 23.05 10.35 -20.04
C THR A 249 22.53 11.13 -21.25
N ALA A 250 23.18 10.98 -22.40
CA ALA A 250 22.71 11.58 -23.65
C ALA A 250 21.32 11.06 -24.05
N GLU A 251 21.05 9.77 -23.78
CA GLU A 251 19.74 9.14 -23.98
C GLU A 251 18.66 9.80 -23.12
N LEU A 252 18.92 10.02 -21.82
CA LEU A 252 17.99 10.68 -20.91
C LEU A 252 17.73 12.13 -21.36
N LYS A 253 18.77 12.85 -21.79
CA LYS A 253 18.62 14.22 -22.29
C LYS A 253 17.70 14.26 -23.53
N ALA A 254 17.93 13.39 -24.51
CA ALA A 254 17.08 13.30 -25.69
C ALA A 254 15.63 12.92 -25.35
N GLN A 255 15.43 12.04 -24.37
CA GLN A 255 14.10 11.68 -23.88
C GLN A 255 13.40 12.88 -23.22
N LEU A 256 14.08 13.61 -22.34
CA LEU A 256 13.53 14.80 -21.65
C LEU A 256 13.22 15.94 -22.62
N ASP A 257 14.06 16.14 -23.63
CA ASP A 257 13.85 17.15 -24.67
C ASP A 257 12.57 16.86 -25.49
N SER A 258 12.16 15.58 -25.58
CA SER A 258 10.92 15.15 -26.24
C SER A 258 9.65 15.28 -25.37
N GLU A 259 9.81 15.46 -24.06
CA GLU A 259 8.68 15.61 -23.12
C GLU A 259 8.34 17.12 -22.92
N PRO A 260 7.06 17.47 -22.71
CA PRO A 260 6.63 18.84 -22.44
C PRO A 260 7.30 19.42 -21.18
N PRO A 261 7.59 20.73 -21.12
CA PRO A 261 8.32 21.36 -20.01
C PRO A 261 7.79 21.03 -18.60
N GLY A 262 6.47 20.91 -18.43
CA GLY A 262 5.82 20.61 -17.15
C GLY A 262 5.94 19.15 -16.68
N VAL A 263 6.46 18.24 -17.49
CA VAL A 263 6.57 16.80 -17.16
C VAL A 263 7.96 16.22 -17.47
N ARG A 264 8.99 17.07 -17.37
CA ARG A 264 10.40 16.67 -17.50
C ARG A 264 10.91 16.16 -16.16
N PHE A 265 10.89 14.85 -15.98
CA PHE A 265 11.39 14.18 -14.77
C PHE A 265 12.76 13.56 -15.02
N GLU A 266 13.82 14.19 -14.51
CA GLU A 266 15.18 13.64 -14.61
C GLU A 266 15.29 12.35 -13.80
N SER A 267 15.49 11.21 -14.48
CA SER A 267 15.55 9.91 -13.81
C SER A 267 16.66 9.84 -12.77
N LEU A 268 16.32 9.32 -11.60
CA LEU A 268 17.29 9.02 -10.54
C LEU A 268 17.85 7.60 -10.69
N TRP A 269 19.11 7.45 -10.32
CA TRP A 269 19.78 6.17 -10.24
C TRP A 269 19.92 5.73 -8.79
N PHE A 270 19.77 4.41 -8.58
CA PHE A 270 19.91 3.74 -7.29
C PHE A 270 20.82 2.53 -7.45
N GLN A 271 21.55 2.18 -6.39
CA GLN A 271 22.41 0.99 -6.39
C GLN A 271 21.61 -0.31 -6.54
N SER A 272 20.35 -0.32 -6.08
CA SER A 272 19.48 -1.50 -6.13
C SER A 272 18.01 -1.11 -6.31
N TYR A 273 17.21 -2.08 -6.79
CA TYR A 273 15.75 -1.96 -6.84
C TYR A 273 15.14 -1.73 -5.45
N ASP A 274 15.65 -2.41 -4.42
CA ASP A 274 15.17 -2.25 -3.04
C ASP A 274 15.39 -0.82 -2.54
N ALA A 275 16.56 -0.23 -2.80
CA ALA A 275 16.84 1.16 -2.45
C ALA A 275 15.88 2.12 -3.16
N ALA A 276 15.65 1.92 -4.45
CA ALA A 276 14.70 2.72 -5.23
C ALA A 276 13.28 2.63 -4.65
N MET A 277 12.79 1.43 -4.35
CA MET A 277 11.45 1.23 -3.78
C MET A 277 11.32 1.78 -2.36
N CYS A 278 12.37 1.69 -1.54
CA CYS A 278 12.38 2.32 -0.21
C CYS A 278 12.26 3.85 -0.33
N TYR A 279 13.00 4.45 -1.26
CA TYR A 279 12.90 5.90 -1.52
C TYR A 279 11.57 6.31 -2.14
N ASP A 280 10.96 5.46 -2.96
CA ASP A 280 9.63 5.70 -3.50
C ASP A 280 8.57 5.70 -2.40
N GLN A 281 8.65 4.73 -1.46
CA GLN A 281 7.80 4.69 -0.27
C GLN A 281 8.03 5.90 0.65
N TYR A 282 9.28 6.35 0.79
CA TYR A 282 9.64 7.55 1.53
C TYR A 282 9.03 8.81 0.93
N ALA A 283 9.19 9.01 -0.38
CA ALA A 283 8.60 10.13 -1.09
C ALA A 283 7.07 10.09 -1.00
N ALA A 284 6.47 8.90 -1.17
CA ALA A 284 5.04 8.69 -1.02
C ALA A 284 4.53 9.05 0.39
N ALA A 285 5.25 8.65 1.44
CA ALA A 285 4.89 8.95 2.82
C ALA A 285 4.98 10.46 3.11
N HIS A 286 6.04 11.14 2.64
CA HIS A 286 6.16 12.59 2.74
C HIS A 286 5.07 13.32 1.97
N ALA A 287 4.77 12.86 0.75
CA ALA A 287 3.67 13.41 -0.03
C ALA A 287 2.38 13.35 0.80
N LEU A 288 2.05 12.20 1.39
CA LEU A 288 0.86 12.01 2.24
C LEU A 288 0.88 12.85 3.52
N CYS A 289 2.06 13.21 4.01
CA CYS A 289 2.22 14.13 5.14
C CYS A 289 2.26 15.61 4.74
N SER A 290 2.15 15.94 3.44
CA SER A 290 2.14 17.33 2.97
C SER A 290 0.86 18.04 3.40
N GLN A 291 1.02 19.01 4.29
CA GLN A 291 -0.08 19.85 4.76
C GLN A 291 -0.64 20.71 3.63
N HIS A 292 0.20 21.29 2.77
CA HIS A 292 -0.26 22.14 1.67
C HIS A 292 -1.15 21.35 0.71
N SER A 293 -0.69 20.19 0.24
CA SER A 293 -1.46 19.33 -0.66
C SER A 293 -2.79 18.89 -0.01
N LEU A 294 -2.78 18.56 1.29
CA LEU A 294 -4.00 18.24 2.04
C LEU A 294 -4.95 19.45 2.12
N ASP A 295 -4.45 20.64 2.44
CA ASP A 295 -5.25 21.86 2.58
C ASP A 295 -5.94 22.25 1.26
N VAL A 296 -5.23 22.12 0.13
CA VAL A 296 -5.80 22.36 -1.21
C VAL A 296 -6.88 21.33 -1.56
N LEU A 297 -6.58 20.03 -1.39
CA LEU A 297 -7.50 18.94 -1.73
C LEU A 297 -8.76 18.89 -0.84
N THR A 298 -8.70 19.53 0.33
CA THR A 298 -9.82 19.61 1.29
C THR A 298 -10.44 21.01 1.36
N GLY A 299 -10.01 21.95 0.50
CA GLY A 299 -10.63 23.28 0.38
C GLY A 299 -10.29 24.25 1.50
N LYS A 300 -9.40 23.87 2.43
CA LYS A 300 -8.87 24.72 3.51
C LYS A 300 -7.95 25.82 2.97
N ALA A 301 -7.28 25.56 1.84
CA ALA A 301 -6.48 26.53 1.10
C ALA A 301 -6.97 26.66 -0.34
N ALA A 302 -6.72 27.83 -0.95
CA ALA A 302 -6.90 28.01 -2.38
C ALA A 302 -5.82 27.21 -3.14
N ARG A 303 -6.16 26.76 -4.35
CA ARG A 303 -5.16 26.20 -5.26
C ARG A 303 -4.14 27.28 -5.62
N ASP A 304 -2.86 26.97 -5.40
CA ASP A 304 -1.74 27.74 -5.92
C ASP A 304 -1.26 27.10 -7.22
N GLU A 305 -1.39 27.80 -8.34
CA GLU A 305 -0.94 27.33 -9.65
C GLU A 305 0.59 27.21 -9.75
N SER A 306 1.33 27.87 -8.86
CA SER A 306 2.78 27.79 -8.80
C SER A 306 3.32 26.66 -7.92
N TYR A 307 2.45 26.06 -7.10
CA TYR A 307 2.86 24.98 -6.21
C TYR A 307 3.16 23.71 -7.01
N THR A 308 4.37 23.19 -6.81
CA THR A 308 4.80 21.89 -7.29
C THR A 308 5.06 20.99 -6.10
N ASP A 309 4.36 19.84 -6.06
CA ASP A 309 4.59 18.86 -5.00
C ASP A 309 5.92 18.14 -5.29
N GLU A 310 6.97 18.59 -4.61
CA GLU A 310 8.35 18.08 -4.75
C GLU A 310 8.42 16.56 -4.53
N TRP A 311 7.55 16.01 -3.69
CA TRP A 311 7.52 14.58 -3.39
C TRP A 311 6.89 13.78 -4.53
N ILE A 312 5.85 14.32 -5.17
CA ILE A 312 5.31 13.76 -6.42
C ILE A 312 6.37 13.80 -7.51
N HIS A 313 7.10 14.92 -7.63
CA HIS A 313 8.19 15.03 -8.59
C HIS A 313 9.26 13.97 -8.34
N LEU A 314 9.66 13.76 -7.08
CA LEU A 314 10.62 12.74 -6.70
C LEU A 314 10.14 11.31 -7.06
N ILE A 315 8.88 10.94 -6.77
CA ILE A 315 8.29 9.66 -7.19
C ILE A 315 8.43 9.47 -8.72
N LEU A 316 8.08 10.51 -9.48
CA LEU A 316 8.12 10.47 -10.95
C LEU A 316 9.55 10.50 -11.54
N GLN A 317 10.56 10.88 -10.75
CA GLN A 317 11.97 10.72 -11.09
C GLN A 317 12.50 9.30 -10.79
N ILE A 318 11.91 8.60 -9.81
CA ILE A 318 12.27 7.22 -9.46
C ILE A 318 11.70 6.24 -10.48
N VAL A 319 10.42 6.36 -10.82
CA VAL A 319 9.66 5.45 -11.70
C VAL A 319 10.40 5.12 -13.02
N PRO A 320 10.91 6.08 -13.81
CA PRO A 320 11.56 5.79 -15.09
C PRO A 320 12.97 5.19 -14.95
N GLY A 321 13.58 5.28 -13.75
CA GLY A 321 14.88 4.71 -13.42
C GLY A 321 14.84 3.22 -13.07
N LEU A 322 13.64 2.66 -12.88
CA LEU A 322 13.44 1.24 -12.53
C LEU A 322 13.61 0.34 -13.79
N ARG A 323 14.86 0.13 -14.23
CA ARG A 323 15.22 -0.80 -15.32
C ARG A 323 15.62 -2.21 -14.83
N TRP A 324 15.24 -2.60 -13.61
CA TRP A 324 15.78 -3.79 -12.94
C TRP A 324 14.81 -4.97 -12.97
N ASP A 325 15.33 -6.19 -12.98
CA ASP A 325 14.55 -7.40 -12.72
C ASP A 325 13.86 -7.27 -11.35
N TYR A 326 12.54 -7.29 -11.36
CA TYR A 326 11.68 -7.11 -10.20
C TYR A 326 12.11 -7.96 -8.99
N ASP A 327 12.14 -7.36 -7.81
CA ASP A 327 12.34 -8.07 -6.56
C ASP A 327 11.00 -8.42 -5.89
N GLU A 328 10.71 -9.71 -5.74
CA GLU A 328 9.53 -10.25 -5.04
C GLU A 328 9.37 -9.78 -3.58
N ARG A 329 10.38 -9.11 -3.01
CA ARG A 329 10.37 -8.58 -1.64
C ARG A 329 9.60 -7.29 -1.45
N ASN A 330 9.37 -6.50 -2.50
CA ASN A 330 8.65 -5.23 -2.38
C ASN A 330 7.16 -5.45 -2.65
N TYR A 331 6.43 -5.75 -1.58
CA TYR A 331 5.00 -6.07 -1.67
C TYR A 331 4.14 -4.87 -2.02
N LEU A 332 4.52 -3.66 -1.58
CA LEU A 332 3.87 -2.41 -1.93
C LEU A 332 4.39 -1.92 -3.29
N GLY A 333 3.63 -2.20 -4.33
CA GLY A 333 4.04 -2.00 -5.71
C GLY A 333 4.00 -0.54 -6.16
N LEU A 334 4.82 -0.24 -7.17
CA LEU A 334 4.93 1.05 -7.85
C LEU A 334 3.56 1.58 -8.33
N MET A 335 2.72 0.70 -8.88
CA MET A 335 1.39 1.09 -9.36
C MET A 335 0.47 1.58 -8.23
N TRP A 336 0.66 1.11 -6.99
CA TRP A 336 -0.07 1.66 -5.85
C TRP A 336 0.38 3.08 -5.54
N ILE A 337 1.69 3.33 -5.47
CA ILE A 337 2.23 4.67 -5.18
C ILE A 337 1.80 5.65 -6.28
N VAL A 338 2.04 5.29 -7.54
CA VAL A 338 1.67 6.14 -8.68
C VAL A 338 0.15 6.34 -8.75
N GLY A 339 -0.66 5.31 -8.50
CA GLY A 339 -2.10 5.44 -8.54
C GLY A 339 -2.67 6.25 -7.38
N GLN A 340 -2.41 5.83 -6.15
CA GLN A 340 -3.08 6.35 -4.96
C GLN A 340 -2.43 7.61 -4.41
N VAL A 341 -1.13 7.79 -4.61
CA VAL A 341 -0.40 8.96 -4.10
C VAL A 341 -0.22 9.99 -5.19
N VAL A 342 0.28 9.62 -6.37
CA VAL A 342 0.47 10.61 -7.43
C VAL A 342 -0.87 10.92 -8.09
N ALA A 343 -1.51 9.95 -8.73
CA ALA A 343 -2.63 10.25 -9.61
C ALA A 343 -3.84 10.81 -8.85
N LEU A 344 -4.22 10.23 -7.71
CA LEU A 344 -5.40 10.67 -6.96
C LEU A 344 -5.18 11.95 -6.13
N ARG A 345 -3.95 12.44 -5.97
CA ARG A 345 -3.66 13.66 -5.17
C ARG A 345 -3.11 14.80 -6.01
N CYS A 346 -2.49 14.49 -7.15
CA CYS A 346 -1.99 15.51 -8.05
C CYS A 346 -3.14 16.31 -8.64
N THR A 347 -3.05 17.63 -8.53
CA THR A 347 -4.00 18.56 -9.16
C THR A 347 -3.54 19.00 -10.55
N ASP A 348 -2.31 18.67 -10.96
CA ASP A 348 -1.77 18.93 -12.28
C ASP A 348 -2.25 17.86 -13.29
N PRO A 349 -3.10 18.22 -14.27
CA PRO A 349 -3.60 17.30 -15.28
C PRO A 349 -2.51 16.79 -16.24
N HIS A 350 -1.40 17.53 -16.41
CA HIS A 350 -0.29 17.10 -17.26
C HIS A 350 0.43 15.89 -16.67
N ILE A 351 0.57 15.85 -15.34
CA ILE A 351 1.13 14.70 -14.63
C ILE A 351 0.23 13.46 -14.83
N ILE A 352 -1.10 13.62 -14.72
CA ILE A 352 -2.03 12.50 -14.95
C ILE A 352 -1.91 11.98 -16.38
N ALA A 353 -1.85 12.87 -17.36
CA ALA A 353 -1.66 12.49 -18.77
C ALA A 353 -0.32 11.76 -19.01
N TRP A 354 0.75 12.19 -18.33
CA TRP A 354 2.04 11.51 -18.38
C TRP A 354 1.96 10.10 -17.81
N ILE A 355 1.29 9.91 -16.67
CA ILE A 355 1.09 8.58 -16.07
C ILE A 355 0.28 7.68 -17.00
N GLN A 356 -0.78 8.21 -17.63
CA GLN A 356 -1.58 7.46 -18.61
C GLN A 356 -0.73 6.95 -19.77
N LYS A 357 0.18 7.78 -20.32
CA LYS A 357 1.14 7.38 -21.37
C LYS A 357 2.10 6.27 -20.92
N LYS A 358 2.32 6.12 -19.61
CA LYS A 358 3.21 5.12 -19.00
C LYS A 358 2.44 3.97 -18.34
N ALA A 359 1.12 3.92 -18.43
CA ALA A 359 0.29 2.94 -17.73
C ALA A 359 0.66 1.50 -18.09
N SER A 360 0.86 1.20 -19.38
CA SER A 360 1.26 -0.14 -19.84
C SER A 360 2.60 -0.58 -19.24
N LEU A 361 3.59 0.31 -19.19
CA LEU A 361 4.88 0.03 -18.56
C LEU A 361 4.71 -0.28 -17.07
N LEU A 362 3.88 0.51 -16.37
CA LEU A 362 3.58 0.28 -14.95
C LEU A 362 2.88 -1.07 -14.72
N GLU A 363 1.95 -1.44 -15.60
CA GLU A 363 1.26 -2.73 -15.57
C GLU A 363 2.20 -3.91 -15.82
N ASP A 364 3.18 -3.76 -16.71
CA ASP A 364 4.16 -4.80 -17.05
C ASP A 364 5.14 -5.08 -15.89
N ILE A 365 5.60 -4.03 -15.20
CA ILE A 365 6.61 -4.15 -14.13
C ILE A 365 6.01 -4.41 -12.75
N THR A 366 4.70 -4.24 -12.58
CA THR A 366 4.01 -4.45 -11.31
C THR A 366 3.36 -5.84 -11.31
N PRO A 367 3.63 -6.77 -10.39
CA PRO A 367 2.90 -8.04 -10.36
C PRO A 367 1.48 -7.86 -9.82
N ASP A 368 0.55 -8.71 -10.29
CA ASP A 368 -0.89 -8.61 -10.00
C ASP A 368 -1.20 -8.58 -8.49
N TRP A 369 -0.45 -9.35 -7.70
CA TRP A 369 -0.64 -9.43 -6.25
C TRP A 369 -0.08 -8.21 -5.48
N SER A 370 0.75 -7.37 -6.11
CA SER A 370 1.26 -6.12 -5.50
C SER A 370 0.33 -4.93 -5.75
N CYS A 371 -0.71 -5.12 -6.56
CA CYS A 371 -1.66 -4.09 -6.93
C CYS A 371 -2.83 -4.02 -5.93
N VAL A 372 -3.12 -2.82 -5.41
CA VAL A 372 -4.33 -2.55 -4.59
C VAL A 372 -5.60 -2.58 -5.41
N LEU A 373 -5.46 -2.23 -6.68
CA LEU A 373 -6.52 -2.27 -7.66
C LEU A 373 -6.11 -3.25 -8.74
N PRO A 374 -7.03 -4.12 -9.19
CA PRO A 374 -6.83 -4.91 -10.39
C PRO A 374 -6.28 -4.01 -11.50
N LYS A 375 -5.21 -4.44 -12.18
CA LYS A 375 -4.49 -3.61 -13.16
C LYS A 375 -5.42 -2.97 -14.20
N ASN A 376 -6.44 -3.72 -14.62
CA ASN A 376 -7.45 -3.26 -15.56
C ASN A 376 -8.29 -2.07 -15.06
N LEU A 377 -8.26 -1.72 -13.78
CA LEU A 377 -8.89 -0.52 -13.23
C LEU A 377 -7.96 0.69 -13.17
N PHE A 378 -6.65 0.50 -13.32
CA PHE A 378 -5.68 1.58 -13.21
C PHE A 378 -5.94 2.67 -14.26
N GLY A 379 -5.98 2.31 -15.54
CA GLY A 379 -6.30 3.23 -16.64
C GLY A 379 -7.65 3.97 -16.47
N PRO A 380 -8.77 3.27 -16.22
CA PRO A 380 -10.08 3.90 -16.00
C PRO A 380 -10.09 4.90 -14.84
N LEU A 381 -9.39 4.62 -13.74
CA LEU A 381 -9.30 5.54 -12.61
C LEU A 381 -8.48 6.79 -12.94
N LEU A 382 -7.41 6.65 -13.73
CA LEU A 382 -6.66 7.81 -14.23
C LEU A 382 -7.51 8.69 -15.15
N ALA A 383 -8.30 8.08 -16.03
CA ALA A 383 -9.21 8.81 -16.92
C ALA A 383 -10.25 9.59 -16.11
N MET A 384 -10.90 8.94 -15.15
CA MET A 384 -11.86 9.57 -14.26
C MET A 384 -11.25 10.75 -13.48
N GLN A 385 -10.05 10.58 -12.94
CA GLN A 385 -9.37 11.66 -12.21
C GLN A 385 -9.05 12.84 -13.13
N LYS A 386 -8.60 12.57 -14.36
CA LYS A 386 -8.35 13.61 -15.36
C LYS A 386 -9.64 14.38 -15.69
N ASP A 387 -10.75 13.68 -15.83
CA ASP A 387 -12.05 14.30 -16.13
C ASP A 387 -12.55 15.17 -14.97
N LEU A 388 -12.37 14.71 -13.73
CA LEU A 388 -12.65 15.51 -12.53
C LEU A 388 -11.81 16.79 -12.52
N LEU A 389 -10.49 16.68 -12.74
CA LEU A 389 -9.61 17.84 -12.77
C LEU A 389 -9.97 18.83 -13.90
N ALA A 390 -10.39 18.32 -15.06
CA ALA A 390 -10.87 19.15 -16.16
C ALA A 390 -12.16 19.93 -15.81
N GLN A 391 -12.96 19.38 -14.90
CA GLN A 391 -14.15 20.04 -14.33
C GLN A 391 -13.82 20.93 -13.12
N GLY A 392 -12.53 21.08 -12.78
CA GLY A 392 -12.11 21.81 -11.60
C GLY A 392 -12.43 21.09 -10.28
N GLN A 393 -12.52 19.76 -10.29
CA GLN A 393 -12.84 18.93 -9.13
C GLN A 393 -11.66 18.04 -8.73
N ALA A 394 -11.57 17.72 -7.44
CA ALA A 394 -10.66 16.71 -6.92
C ALA A 394 -11.44 15.73 -6.06
N ALA A 395 -11.18 14.43 -6.19
CA ALA A 395 -11.86 13.41 -5.40
C ALA A 395 -10.88 12.38 -4.82
N MET A 396 -11.24 11.89 -3.65
CA MET A 396 -10.67 10.69 -3.06
C MET A 396 -11.57 9.49 -3.43
N HIS A 397 -10.96 8.41 -3.88
CA HIS A 397 -11.65 7.18 -4.25
C HIS A 397 -11.55 6.14 -3.14
N LEU A 398 -12.70 5.73 -2.61
CA LEU A 398 -12.81 4.78 -1.50
C LEU A 398 -13.40 3.47 -1.99
N PHE A 399 -12.63 2.40 -1.82
CA PHE A 399 -13.02 1.05 -2.21
C PHE A 399 -13.54 0.29 -1.00
N THR A 400 -14.69 -0.39 -1.16
CA THR A 400 -15.17 -1.35 -0.15
C THR A 400 -14.18 -2.52 0.00
N GLU A 401 -14.24 -3.23 1.13
CA GLU A 401 -13.44 -4.44 1.32
C GLU A 401 -13.76 -5.51 0.27
N ASP A 402 -15.02 -5.54 -0.16
CA ASP A 402 -15.53 -6.49 -1.15
C ASP A 402 -14.99 -6.21 -2.53
N ALA A 403 -14.68 -4.96 -2.89
CA ALA A 403 -14.17 -4.61 -4.22
C ALA A 403 -12.81 -5.24 -4.57
N ARG A 404 -12.17 -5.94 -3.62
CA ARG A 404 -10.79 -6.45 -3.69
C ARG A 404 -10.69 -7.96 -3.82
N GLU A 405 -11.82 -8.66 -3.69
CA GLU A 405 -11.89 -10.06 -4.09
C GLU A 405 -12.03 -10.11 -5.62
N VAL A 406 -11.44 -11.12 -6.26
CA VAL A 406 -11.35 -11.21 -7.73
C VAL A 406 -12.74 -11.36 -8.39
N ASN A 407 -13.80 -11.71 -7.63
CA ASN A 407 -15.11 -12.14 -8.13
C ASN A 407 -16.33 -11.44 -7.48
N THR A 408 -16.17 -10.24 -6.93
CA THR A 408 -17.23 -9.50 -6.22
C THR A 408 -17.54 -8.19 -6.90
N ALA A 409 -18.82 -7.82 -6.90
CA ALA A 409 -19.30 -6.55 -7.43
C ALA A 409 -18.59 -5.38 -6.74
N ARG A 410 -17.94 -4.53 -7.53
CA ARG A 410 -17.11 -3.44 -7.01
C ARG A 410 -17.93 -2.18 -6.84
N GLN A 411 -17.87 -1.59 -5.65
CA GLN A 411 -18.41 -0.27 -5.37
C GLN A 411 -17.26 0.70 -5.06
N VAL A 412 -17.27 1.85 -5.74
CA VAL A 412 -16.35 2.95 -5.48
C VAL A 412 -17.16 4.14 -5.00
N LEU A 413 -16.91 4.54 -3.77
CA LEU A 413 -17.42 5.79 -3.24
C LEU A 413 -16.40 6.89 -3.56
N ARG A 414 -16.86 7.92 -4.26
CA ARG A 414 -16.08 9.14 -4.50
C ARG A 414 -16.53 10.18 -3.51
N VAL A 415 -15.57 10.73 -2.77
CA VAL A 415 -15.80 11.88 -1.89
C VAL A 415 -14.83 12.95 -2.34
N GLY A 416 -15.33 14.12 -2.72
CA GLY A 416 -14.52 15.13 -3.38
C GLY A 416 -14.96 16.55 -3.11
N LEU A 417 -14.27 17.47 -3.77
CA LEU A 417 -14.43 18.90 -3.67
C LEU A 417 -14.35 19.51 -5.07
N ASP A 418 -15.27 20.41 -5.37
CA ASP A 418 -15.11 21.37 -6.46
C ASP A 418 -14.12 22.45 -6.02
N LEU A 419 -12.96 22.51 -6.67
CA LEU A 419 -11.85 23.41 -6.33
C LEU A 419 -12.20 24.89 -6.61
N THR A 420 -13.20 25.16 -7.44
CA THR A 420 -13.66 26.51 -7.78
C THR A 420 -14.69 27.00 -6.78
N THR A 421 -15.73 26.20 -6.54
CA THR A 421 -16.84 26.57 -5.66
C THR A 421 -16.58 26.23 -4.19
N ARG A 422 -15.57 25.40 -3.93
CA ARG A 422 -15.26 24.79 -2.63
C ARG A 422 -16.41 24.00 -2.02
N LYS A 423 -17.34 23.53 -2.86
CA LYS A 423 -18.43 22.66 -2.43
C LYS A 423 -17.99 21.21 -2.49
N GLY A 424 -18.27 20.46 -1.43
CA GLY A 424 -18.03 19.02 -1.40
C GLY A 424 -19.06 18.28 -2.23
N PHE A 425 -18.72 17.07 -2.67
CA PHE A 425 -19.65 16.17 -3.34
C PHE A 425 -19.37 14.72 -2.97
N VAL A 426 -20.38 13.88 -3.17
CA VAL A 426 -20.32 12.45 -2.95
C VAL A 426 -21.04 11.73 -4.08
N ASP A 427 -20.36 10.78 -4.70
CA ASP A 427 -20.94 9.94 -5.74
C ASP A 427 -20.64 8.47 -5.48
N LEU A 428 -21.64 7.61 -5.70
CA LEU A 428 -21.45 6.17 -5.74
C LEU A 428 -21.38 5.72 -7.20
N LEU A 429 -20.26 5.12 -7.60
CA LEU A 429 -20.11 4.57 -8.94
C LEU A 429 -20.45 3.07 -8.96
N PRO A 430 -21.46 2.64 -9.74
CA PRO A 430 -21.73 1.22 -9.94
C PRO A 430 -20.70 0.56 -10.86
N GLU A 431 -20.59 -0.77 -10.74
CA GLU A 431 -19.61 -1.63 -11.44
C GLU A 431 -19.55 -1.40 -12.97
N ASN A 432 -20.70 -1.15 -13.60
CA ASN A 432 -20.80 -0.94 -15.06
C ASN A 432 -20.20 0.40 -15.52
N SER A 433 -20.11 1.39 -14.65
CA SER A 433 -19.55 2.71 -14.99
C SER A 433 -18.03 2.65 -15.16
N MET A 434 -17.34 1.81 -14.39
CA MET A 434 -15.87 1.65 -14.54
C MET A 434 -15.50 0.91 -15.83
N VAL A 435 -16.35 -0.02 -16.28
CA VAL A 435 -16.17 -0.74 -17.55
C VAL A 435 -16.54 0.15 -18.75
N ALA A 436 -17.56 1.00 -18.63
CA ALA A 436 -17.94 1.95 -19.68
C ALA A 436 -16.87 3.04 -19.91
N ILE A 437 -16.26 3.55 -18.83
CA ILE A 437 -15.13 4.50 -18.90
C ILE A 437 -13.91 3.87 -19.59
N ALA A 438 -13.68 2.56 -19.41
CA ALA A 438 -12.60 1.84 -20.08
C ALA A 438 -12.80 1.68 -21.60
N ASN A 439 -14.06 1.66 -22.06
CA ASN A 439 -14.43 1.42 -23.45
C ASN A 439 -14.73 2.70 -24.25
N GLY A 440 -14.61 3.88 -23.64
CA GLY A 440 -14.80 5.16 -24.33
C GLY A 440 -16.22 5.38 -24.88
N THR A 441 -17.22 4.67 -24.37
CA THR A 441 -18.62 4.84 -24.77
C THR A 441 -19.36 5.66 -23.72
N THR A 442 -19.39 6.97 -23.94
CA THR A 442 -20.44 7.89 -23.45
C THR A 442 -21.07 8.59 -24.63
#